data_AF-A0A968T5M0-F1
#
_entry.id   AF-A0A968T5M0-F1
#
_cell.length_a   1.000
_cell.length_b   1.000
_cell.length_c   1.000
_cell.angle_alpha   90.00
_cell.angle_beta   90.00
_cell.angle_gamma   90.00
#
_symmetry.space_group_name_H-M   'P 1'
#
loop_
_entity.id
_entity.type
_entity.pdbx_description
1 polymer ?
#
loop_
_entity_poly.entity_id
_entity_poly.type
_entity_poly.pdbx_seq_one_letter_code
_entity_poly.pdbx_strand_id
1 'polypeptide(L)'
;MTDVVSHINALAGQIKAVADSHRLYRKEVPGLKAKDIRIALDEYNYWYGPNPYGELGIVYHQKDALGVAKALHEMFRNSDLYFMANYAQTVNVLGCIKTNGTTSSLEATALPLILYRNHYGTIPVKVTDTIPGLDVEAAYTPARDSMTVAVVSSLDRETSFKLNFDMGTTGKGLIRFGQLLIPTPWPITNQGKYHE
;
A
#
# COMPACT_ATOMS: atom_id res chain seq x y z
N MET A 1 -12.03 -18.82 -5.70
CA MET A 1 -10.75 -18.18 -5.32
C MET A 1 -10.46 -17.17 -6.41
N THR A 2 -10.33 -15.88 -6.09
CA THR A 2 -9.87 -14.86 -7.05
C THR A 2 -8.43 -15.15 -7.46
N ASP A 3 -8.07 -14.87 -8.71
CA ASP A 3 -6.68 -14.98 -9.15
C ASP A 3 -5.79 -13.96 -8.43
N VAL A 4 -4.49 -14.22 -8.37
CA VAL A 4 -3.52 -13.42 -7.60
C VAL A 4 -3.48 -11.97 -8.08
N VAL A 5 -3.63 -11.72 -9.38
CA VAL A 5 -3.59 -10.37 -9.95
C VAL A 5 -4.82 -9.58 -9.52
N SER A 6 -6.01 -10.18 -9.64
CA SER A 6 -7.25 -9.58 -9.15
C SER A 6 -7.20 -9.32 -7.64
N HIS A 7 -6.62 -10.24 -6.86
CA HIS A 7 -6.42 -10.05 -5.42
C HIS A 7 -5.56 -8.82 -5.13
N ILE A 8 -4.38 -8.72 -5.74
CA ILE A 8 -3.44 -7.59 -5.55
C ILE A 8 -4.10 -6.25 -5.93
N ASN A 9 -4.96 -6.24 -6.95
CA ASN A 9 -5.63 -5.02 -7.41
C ASN A 9 -6.86 -4.61 -6.59
N ALA A 10 -7.40 -5.49 -5.73
CA ALA A 10 -8.71 -5.33 -5.13
C ALA A 10 -8.83 -4.06 -4.27
N LEU A 11 -7.90 -3.84 -3.33
CA LEU A 11 -7.94 -2.67 -2.44
C LEU A 11 -7.80 -1.35 -3.21
N ALA A 12 -6.85 -1.29 -4.14
CA ALA A 12 -6.64 -0.11 -4.97
C ALA A 12 -7.90 0.21 -5.81
N GLY A 13 -8.55 -0.80 -6.38
CA GLY A 13 -9.80 -0.63 -7.11
C GLY A 13 -10.94 -0.06 -6.25
N GLN A 14 -11.08 -0.52 -5.00
CA GLN A 14 -12.09 -0.02 -4.07
C GLN A 14 -11.82 1.43 -3.64
N ILE A 15 -10.56 1.76 -3.31
CA ILE A 15 -10.13 3.12 -2.96
C ILE A 15 -10.38 4.07 -4.14
N LYS A 16 -10.00 3.65 -5.35
CA LYS A 16 -10.26 4.41 -6.56
C LYS A 16 -11.75 4.68 -6.75
N ALA A 17 -12.61 3.66 -6.58
CA ALA A 17 -14.05 3.80 -6.76
C ALA A 17 -14.67 4.82 -5.78
N VAL A 18 -14.19 4.84 -4.53
CA VAL A 18 -14.59 5.84 -3.53
C VAL A 18 -14.15 7.24 -3.96
N ALA A 19 -12.90 7.40 -4.40
CA ALA A 19 -12.37 8.67 -4.88
C ALA A 19 -13.15 9.20 -6.10
N ASP A 20 -13.43 8.34 -7.08
CA ASP A 20 -14.19 8.68 -8.29
C ASP A 20 -15.61 9.10 -7.94
N SER A 21 -16.27 8.37 -7.04
CA SER A 21 -17.61 8.71 -6.55
C SER A 21 -17.61 10.05 -5.82
N HIS A 22 -16.60 10.32 -4.99
CA HIS A 22 -16.45 11.59 -4.29
C HIS A 22 -16.26 12.77 -5.26
N ARG A 23 -15.53 12.58 -6.36
CA ARG A 23 -15.40 13.60 -7.42
C ARG A 23 -16.72 13.80 -8.17
N LEU A 24 -17.47 12.73 -8.42
CA LEU A 24 -18.80 12.81 -9.03
C LEU A 24 -19.75 13.63 -8.15
N TYR A 25 -19.81 13.34 -6.85
CA TYR A 25 -20.66 14.10 -5.93
C TYR A 25 -20.30 15.57 -5.86
N ARG A 26 -19.01 15.92 -5.87
CA ARG A 26 -18.57 17.33 -5.94
C ARG A 26 -19.06 18.03 -7.22
N LYS A 27 -19.36 17.31 -8.30
CA LYS A 27 -19.94 17.88 -9.54
C LYS A 27 -21.47 17.96 -9.48
N GLU A 28 -22.13 16.95 -8.95
CA GLU A 28 -23.59 16.79 -9.05
C GLU A 28 -24.38 17.37 -7.88
N VAL A 29 -23.80 17.41 -6.67
CA VAL A 29 -24.48 17.89 -5.47
C VAL A 29 -24.23 19.40 -5.29
N PRO A 30 -25.27 20.26 -5.36
CA PRO A 30 -25.11 21.70 -5.22
C PRO A 30 -24.42 22.10 -3.90
N GLY A 31 -23.42 22.98 -4.00
CA GLY A 31 -22.66 23.48 -2.86
C GLY A 31 -21.60 22.53 -2.28
N LEU A 32 -21.58 21.24 -2.67
CA LEU A 32 -20.64 20.28 -2.09
C LEU A 32 -19.17 20.61 -2.42
N LYS A 33 -18.87 21.01 -3.66
CA LYS A 33 -17.51 21.40 -4.08
C LYS A 33 -16.92 22.51 -3.19
N ALA A 34 -17.75 23.49 -2.80
CA ALA A 34 -17.31 24.64 -2.02
C ALA A 34 -17.00 24.30 -0.55
N LYS A 35 -17.55 23.20 -0.02
CA LYS A 35 -17.27 22.73 1.34
C LYS A 35 -15.93 22.02 1.48
N ASP A 36 -15.36 21.58 0.36
CA ASP A 36 -14.09 20.85 0.29
C ASP A 36 -13.95 19.69 1.30
N ILE A 37 -15.02 18.89 1.44
CA ILE A 37 -15.04 17.75 2.36
C ILE A 37 -14.06 16.68 1.85
N ARG A 38 -13.13 16.27 2.70
CA ARG A 38 -12.11 15.25 2.39
C ARG A 38 -12.43 13.93 3.08
N ILE A 39 -11.88 12.85 2.54
CA ILE A 39 -12.13 11.48 2.99
C ILE A 39 -11.16 11.13 4.12
N ALA A 40 -11.71 10.58 5.20
CA ALA A 40 -10.97 9.76 6.16
C ALA A 40 -11.32 8.30 5.87
N LEU A 41 -10.36 7.53 5.36
CA LEU A 41 -10.50 6.08 5.17
C LEU A 41 -10.12 5.38 6.47
N ASP A 42 -11.04 5.42 7.43
CA ASP A 42 -10.82 4.97 8.81
C ASP A 42 -10.65 3.46 8.96
N GLU A 43 -10.99 2.68 7.94
CA GLU A 43 -10.64 1.26 7.85
C GLU A 43 -10.30 0.84 6.41
N TYR A 44 -9.12 0.25 6.23
CA TYR A 44 -8.80 -0.54 5.04
C TYR A 44 -7.91 -1.72 5.41
N ASN A 45 -8.25 -2.91 4.90
CA ASN A 45 -7.42 -4.10 4.90
C ASN A 45 -8.08 -5.24 4.10
N TYR A 46 -7.38 -6.36 3.94
CA TYR A 46 -8.01 -7.62 3.59
C TYR A 46 -8.65 -8.28 4.80
N TRP A 47 -9.84 -8.84 4.59
CA TRP A 47 -10.55 -9.64 5.57
C TRP A 47 -11.12 -10.89 4.88
N TYR A 48 -10.39 -12.00 5.00
CA TYR A 48 -10.78 -13.30 4.44
C TYR A 48 -9.98 -14.44 5.10
N GLY A 49 -10.42 -15.66 4.89
CA GLY A 49 -9.66 -16.86 5.27
C GLY A 49 -9.88 -17.29 6.73
N PRO A 50 -9.14 -18.32 7.17
CA PRO A 50 -9.23 -18.83 8.53
C PRO A 50 -8.64 -17.85 9.54
N ASN A 51 -9.12 -17.93 10.79
CA ASN A 51 -8.73 -17.09 11.92
C ASN A 51 -7.95 -17.89 12.99
N PRO A 52 -6.75 -18.44 12.70
CA PRO A 52 -6.02 -19.28 13.65
C PRO A 52 -5.48 -18.50 14.87
N TYR A 53 -5.50 -17.17 14.83
CA TYR A 53 -5.00 -16.29 15.90
C TYR A 53 -6.13 -15.69 16.76
N GLY A 54 -7.27 -16.38 16.89
CA GLY A 54 -8.46 -15.90 17.62
C GLY A 54 -9.42 -15.11 16.72
N GLU A 55 -10.42 -14.44 17.30
CA GLU A 55 -11.44 -13.70 16.55
C GLU A 55 -10.80 -12.74 15.53
N LEU A 56 -11.11 -12.94 14.24
CA LEU A 56 -10.56 -12.18 13.11
C LEU A 56 -9.02 -12.16 13.00
N GLY A 57 -8.35 -13.08 13.68
CA GLY A 57 -6.92 -13.29 13.63
C GLY A 57 -6.48 -14.01 12.35
N ILE A 58 -6.65 -13.38 11.19
CA ILE A 58 -6.32 -13.98 9.89
C ILE A 58 -4.81 -14.05 9.63
N VAL A 59 -4.41 -14.92 8.71
CA VAL A 59 -3.03 -15.02 8.19
C VAL A 59 -2.90 -14.15 6.95
N TYR A 60 -1.82 -13.36 6.84
CA TYR A 60 -1.53 -12.58 5.64
C TYR A 60 -0.39 -13.17 4.83
N HIS A 61 -0.55 -13.13 3.51
CA HIS A 61 0.41 -13.63 2.54
C HIS A 61 1.01 -12.49 1.72
N GLN A 62 2.03 -12.81 0.92
CA GLN A 62 2.69 -11.83 0.07
C GLN A 62 1.75 -11.10 -0.89
N LYS A 63 0.72 -11.77 -1.42
CA LYS A 63 -0.31 -11.11 -2.25
C LYS A 63 -1.08 -10.02 -1.51
N ASP A 64 -1.27 -10.17 -0.19
CA ASP A 64 -1.91 -9.17 0.66
C ASP A 64 -0.99 -7.97 0.85
N ALA A 65 0.31 -8.23 1.09
CA ALA A 65 1.34 -7.19 1.18
C ALA A 65 1.45 -6.36 -0.11
N LEU A 66 1.48 -7.01 -1.28
CA LEU A 66 1.47 -6.32 -2.57
C LEU A 66 0.19 -5.50 -2.76
N GLY A 67 -0.95 -6.04 -2.34
CA GLY A 67 -2.22 -5.33 -2.36
C GLY A 67 -2.26 -4.09 -1.45
N VAL A 68 -1.70 -4.18 -0.24
CA VAL A 68 -1.54 -3.04 0.68
C VAL A 68 -0.62 -1.98 0.08
N ALA A 69 0.47 -2.37 -0.58
CA ALA A 69 1.35 -1.42 -1.27
C ALA A 69 0.61 -0.67 -2.40
N LYS A 70 -0.21 -1.36 -3.21
CA LYS A 70 -1.06 -0.71 -4.22
C LYS A 70 -2.15 0.16 -3.62
N ALA A 71 -2.69 -0.21 -2.45
CA ALA A 71 -3.64 0.63 -1.72
C ALA A 71 -3.00 1.96 -1.32
N LEU A 72 -1.76 1.93 -0.80
CA LEU A 72 -0.97 3.14 -0.50
C LEU A 72 -0.77 3.99 -1.75
N HIS A 73 -0.36 3.39 -2.87
CA HIS A 73 -0.22 4.11 -4.14
C HIS A 73 -1.51 4.83 -4.57
N GLU A 74 -2.65 4.15 -4.50
CA GLU A 74 -3.92 4.75 -4.89
C GLU A 74 -4.33 5.89 -3.95
N MET A 75 -4.09 5.75 -2.65
CA MET A 75 -4.30 6.84 -1.69
C MET A 75 -3.39 8.04 -1.99
N PHE A 76 -2.13 7.81 -2.38
CA PHE A 76 -1.20 8.89 -2.72
C PHE A 76 -1.63 9.65 -3.98
N ARG A 77 -2.06 8.95 -5.03
CA ARG A 77 -2.63 9.56 -6.26
C ARG A 77 -3.84 10.43 -5.97
N ASN A 78 -4.63 10.03 -4.97
CA ASN A 78 -5.86 10.69 -4.57
C ASN A 78 -5.69 11.50 -3.27
N SER A 79 -4.46 11.92 -2.93
CA SER A 79 -4.17 12.71 -1.71
C SER A 79 -4.81 14.11 -1.71
N ASP A 80 -5.33 14.58 -2.85
CA ASP A 80 -6.21 15.75 -2.93
C ASP A 80 -7.55 15.52 -2.21
N LEU A 81 -8.02 14.26 -2.16
CA LEU A 81 -9.27 13.87 -1.51
C LEU A 81 -9.07 13.12 -0.20
N TYR A 82 -8.11 12.19 -0.12
CA TYR A 82 -7.83 11.43 1.10
C TYR A 82 -6.96 12.25 2.04
N PHE A 83 -7.55 12.67 3.16
CA PHE A 83 -6.82 13.38 4.20
C PHE A 83 -6.15 12.42 5.20
N MET A 84 -6.79 11.29 5.47
CA MET A 84 -6.35 10.30 6.44
C MET A 84 -6.73 8.90 5.98
N ALA A 85 -5.92 7.91 6.34
CA ALA A 85 -6.26 6.50 6.20
C ALA A 85 -5.70 5.70 7.38
N ASN A 86 -6.43 4.66 7.79
CA ASN A 86 -6.12 3.85 8.96
C ASN A 86 -6.16 2.36 8.57
N TYR A 87 -5.02 1.69 8.73
CA TYR A 87 -4.91 0.25 8.49
C TYR A 87 -5.67 -0.51 9.57
N ALA A 88 -6.60 -1.38 9.17
CA ALA A 88 -7.53 -2.08 10.07
C ALA A 88 -7.17 -3.57 10.22
N GLN A 89 -6.55 -4.04 11.30
CA GLN A 89 -6.09 -3.29 12.47
C GLN A 89 -4.62 -3.61 12.75
N THR A 90 -4.07 -3.01 13.80
CA THR A 90 -2.62 -3.09 14.05
C THR A 90 -2.18 -4.44 14.63
N VAL A 91 -2.93 -5.00 15.59
CA VAL A 91 -2.49 -6.18 16.38
C VAL A 91 -3.59 -7.25 16.46
N ASN A 92 -3.23 -8.49 16.14
CA ASN A 92 -4.08 -9.69 16.17
C ASN A 92 -5.30 -9.64 15.23
N VAL A 93 -6.36 -8.93 15.61
CA VAL A 93 -7.59 -8.71 14.83
C VAL A 93 -7.23 -8.01 13.53
N LEU A 94 -7.29 -8.74 12.41
CA LEU A 94 -6.81 -8.25 11.10
C LEU A 94 -5.38 -7.65 11.17
N GLY A 95 -4.61 -8.10 12.17
CA GLY A 95 -3.36 -7.48 12.60
C GLY A 95 -2.23 -7.68 11.62
N CYS A 96 -1.50 -6.62 11.27
CA CYS A 96 -0.18 -6.76 10.65
C CYS A 96 0.91 -7.16 11.66
N ILE A 97 0.60 -7.11 12.96
CA ILE A 97 1.39 -7.67 14.06
C ILE A 97 0.58 -8.80 14.70
N LYS A 98 1.20 -9.95 14.92
CA LYS A 98 0.65 -11.05 15.73
C LYS A 98 1.36 -11.13 17.06
N THR A 99 0.61 -11.38 18.12
CA THR A 99 1.15 -11.59 19.46
C THR A 99 0.57 -12.86 20.08
N ASN A 100 1.30 -13.41 21.04
CA ASN A 100 0.80 -14.34 22.04
C ASN A 100 1.37 -13.95 23.40
N GLY A 101 1.20 -14.79 24.42
CA GLY A 101 1.65 -14.49 25.79
C GLY A 101 3.15 -14.24 25.94
N THR A 102 4.00 -14.63 24.98
CA THR A 102 5.47 -14.55 25.12
C THR A 102 6.21 -13.98 23.91
N THR A 103 5.54 -13.80 22.77
CA THR A 103 6.20 -13.40 21.51
C THR A 103 5.33 -12.48 20.67
N SER A 104 5.97 -11.72 19.78
CA SER A 104 5.33 -10.97 18.71
C SER A 104 6.02 -11.25 17.37
N SER A 105 5.28 -11.11 16.28
CA SER A 105 5.77 -11.33 14.92
C SER A 105 5.08 -10.40 13.94
N LEU A 106 5.77 -10.06 12.85
CA LEU A 106 5.23 -9.27 11.76
C LEU A 106 4.60 -10.20 10.72
N GLU A 107 3.40 -9.85 10.27
CA GLU A 107 2.76 -10.44 9.10
C GLU A 107 3.26 -9.80 7.80
N ALA A 108 3.00 -10.46 6.67
CA ALA A 108 3.44 -9.98 5.36
C ALA A 108 2.99 -8.53 5.08
N THR A 109 1.78 -8.14 5.51
CA THR A 109 1.23 -6.79 5.33
C THR A 109 1.92 -5.72 6.16
N ALA A 110 2.69 -6.05 7.20
CA ALA A 110 3.50 -5.06 7.92
C ALA A 110 4.66 -4.53 7.08
N LEU A 111 5.21 -5.36 6.18
CA LEU A 111 6.39 -5.02 5.38
C LEU A 111 6.19 -3.77 4.51
N PRO A 112 5.12 -3.64 3.68
CA PRO A 112 4.87 -2.40 2.95
C PRO A 112 4.63 -1.22 3.88
N LEU A 113 3.93 -1.38 5.00
CA LEU A 113 3.70 -0.27 5.94
C LEU A 113 5.02 0.27 6.50
N ILE A 114 5.94 -0.61 6.92
CA ILE A 114 7.27 -0.23 7.41
C ILE A 114 8.12 0.37 6.28
N LEU A 115 8.14 -0.25 5.11
CA LEU A 115 8.93 0.20 3.96
C LEU A 115 8.56 1.63 3.56
N TYR A 116 7.27 1.88 3.33
CA TYR A 116 6.81 3.19 2.88
C TYR A 116 6.96 4.25 3.98
N ARG A 117 6.73 3.88 5.25
CA ARG A 117 6.92 4.81 6.38
C ARG A 117 8.35 5.33 6.48
N ASN A 118 9.35 4.47 6.24
CA ASN A 118 10.76 4.82 6.42
C ASN A 118 11.43 5.37 5.16
N HIS A 119 10.93 5.03 3.97
CA HIS A 119 11.65 5.27 2.71
C HIS A 119 10.86 6.02 1.65
N TYR A 120 9.56 6.27 1.83
CA TYR A 120 8.78 7.01 0.86
C TYR A 120 8.89 8.53 1.05
N GLY A 121 8.44 9.30 0.05
CA GLY A 121 8.37 10.76 0.08
C GLY A 121 6.98 11.29 0.42
N THR A 122 6.85 12.61 0.52
CA THR A 122 5.57 13.29 0.79
C THR A 122 5.20 14.31 -0.27
N ILE A 123 6.10 14.63 -1.20
CA ILE A 123 5.84 15.54 -2.31
C ILE A 123 5.65 14.69 -3.58
N PRO A 124 4.42 14.56 -4.11
CA PRO A 124 4.15 13.69 -5.25
C PRO A 124 4.95 14.09 -6.49
N VAL A 125 5.42 13.10 -7.24
CA VAL A 125 6.03 13.25 -8.57
C VAL A 125 5.09 12.63 -9.58
N LYS A 126 4.79 13.37 -10.65
CA LYS A 126 3.90 12.89 -11.70
C LYS A 126 4.57 11.73 -12.46
N VAL A 127 3.92 10.57 -12.45
CA VAL A 127 4.24 9.43 -13.33
C VAL A 127 3.29 9.47 -14.52
N THR A 128 3.81 9.47 -15.74
CA THR A 128 3.00 9.67 -16.97
C THR A 128 2.72 8.39 -17.75
N ASP A 129 3.63 7.42 -17.69
CA ASP A 129 3.51 6.18 -18.44
C ASP A 129 2.95 5.06 -17.58
N THR A 130 2.13 4.19 -18.17
CA THR A 130 1.62 2.98 -17.52
C THR A 130 2.25 1.76 -18.16
N ILE A 131 2.70 0.82 -17.32
CA ILE A 131 3.27 -0.45 -17.77
C ILE A 131 2.32 -1.56 -17.31
N PRO A 132 1.72 -2.35 -18.22
CA PRO A 132 0.80 -3.40 -17.83
C PRO A 132 1.38 -4.34 -16.77
N GLY A 133 0.67 -4.48 -15.64
CA GLY A 133 1.08 -5.33 -14.51
C GLY A 133 2.07 -4.68 -13.54
N LEU A 134 2.56 -3.46 -13.80
CA LEU A 134 3.31 -2.67 -12.83
C LEU A 134 2.49 -1.48 -12.36
N ASP A 135 2.58 -1.20 -11.07
CA ASP A 135 2.01 -0.03 -10.45
C ASP A 135 3.14 0.83 -9.89
N VAL A 136 3.32 2.01 -10.45
CA VAL A 136 4.47 2.88 -10.18
C VAL A 136 3.98 4.17 -9.54
N GLU A 137 4.66 4.58 -8.49
CA GLU A 137 4.47 5.87 -7.82
C GLU A 137 5.83 6.48 -7.49
N ALA A 138 5.87 7.81 -7.39
CA ALA A 138 7.09 8.50 -7.02
C ALA A 138 6.80 9.72 -6.15
N ALA A 139 7.72 9.98 -5.22
CA ALA A 139 7.64 11.15 -4.36
C ALA A 139 9.03 11.63 -3.94
N TYR A 140 9.18 12.95 -3.82
CA TYR A 140 10.32 13.57 -3.15
C TYR A 140 10.14 13.58 -1.63
N THR A 141 11.25 13.56 -0.91
CA THR A 141 11.30 13.97 0.50
C THR A 141 10.84 15.43 0.65
N PRO A 142 10.40 15.85 1.86
CA PRO A 142 10.07 17.26 2.12
C PRO A 142 11.20 18.24 1.74
N ALA A 143 12.45 17.85 1.97
CA ALA A 143 13.64 18.65 1.65
C ALA A 143 14.01 18.64 0.15
N ARG A 144 13.37 17.79 -0.67
CA ARG A 144 13.67 17.57 -2.09
C ARG A 144 15.12 17.16 -2.39
N ASP A 145 15.78 16.55 -1.41
CA ASP A 145 17.14 16.04 -1.51
C ASP A 145 17.20 14.57 -1.96
N SER A 146 16.07 13.86 -1.94
CA SER A 146 15.93 12.48 -2.41
C SER A 146 14.56 12.26 -3.04
N MET A 147 14.52 11.38 -4.05
CA MET A 147 13.30 10.91 -4.70
C MET A 147 13.22 9.40 -4.58
N THR A 148 12.06 8.90 -4.19
CA THR A 148 11.76 7.48 -4.17
C THR A 148 10.86 7.15 -5.35
N VAL A 149 11.20 6.10 -6.10
CA VAL A 149 10.32 5.46 -7.08
C VAL A 149 9.90 4.12 -6.51
N ALA A 150 8.62 3.99 -6.18
CA ALA A 150 8.02 2.77 -5.65
C ALA A 150 7.34 2.00 -6.80
N VAL A 151 7.63 0.70 -6.88
CA VAL A 151 7.10 -0.17 -7.95
C VAL A 151 6.52 -1.43 -7.33
N VAL A 152 5.25 -1.70 -7.61
CA VAL A 152 4.58 -2.95 -7.25
C VAL A 152 4.29 -3.74 -8.52
N SER A 153 4.84 -4.95 -8.61
CA SER A 153 4.57 -5.86 -9.73
C SER A 153 3.50 -6.86 -9.34
N SER A 154 2.48 -7.00 -10.17
CA SER A 154 1.52 -8.11 -10.11
C SER A 154 1.85 -9.24 -11.09
N LEU A 155 3.05 -9.20 -11.70
CA LEU A 155 3.49 -10.20 -12.67
C LEU A 155 4.15 -11.39 -11.96
N ASP A 156 3.95 -12.57 -12.52
CA ASP A 156 4.56 -13.85 -12.10
C ASP A 156 5.94 -14.10 -12.74
N ARG A 157 6.48 -13.09 -13.43
CA ARG A 157 7.76 -13.13 -14.13
C ARG A 157 8.59 -11.90 -13.82
N GLU A 158 9.90 -12.06 -13.90
CA GLU A 158 10.82 -10.93 -13.88
C GLU A 158 10.52 -10.00 -15.07
N THR A 159 10.58 -8.69 -14.83
CA THR A 159 10.30 -7.67 -15.84
C THR A 159 11.31 -6.55 -15.71
N SER A 160 12.00 -6.26 -16.79
CA SER A 160 12.86 -5.08 -16.90
C SER A 160 12.09 -3.95 -17.56
N PHE A 161 12.26 -2.73 -17.04
CA PHE A 161 11.69 -1.51 -17.61
C PHE A 161 12.71 -0.38 -17.51
N LYS A 162 12.56 0.62 -18.37
CA LYS A 162 13.40 1.82 -18.34
C LYS A 162 12.72 2.91 -17.52
N LEU A 163 13.48 3.53 -16.62
CA LEU A 163 13.05 4.72 -15.90
C LEU A 163 13.70 5.94 -16.56
N ASN A 164 12.87 6.83 -17.09
CA ASN A 164 13.30 8.13 -17.61
C ASN A 164 12.90 9.20 -16.62
N PHE A 165 13.86 10.04 -16.23
CA PHE A 165 13.62 11.16 -15.33
C PHE A 165 13.72 12.45 -16.13
N ASP A 166 12.59 13.15 -16.30
CA ASP A 166 12.62 14.54 -16.74
C ASP A 166 12.84 15.44 -15.53
N MET A 167 14.11 15.75 -15.26
CA MET A 167 14.52 16.55 -14.12
C MET A 167 14.40 18.07 -14.38
N GLY A 168 14.03 18.50 -15.59
CA GLY A 168 13.94 19.91 -16.01
C GLY A 168 15.25 20.72 -16.00
N THR A 169 16.24 20.30 -15.20
CA THR A 169 17.60 20.86 -15.10
C THR A 169 18.61 19.73 -14.93
N THR A 170 19.77 19.84 -15.57
CA THR A 170 20.90 18.91 -15.41
C THR A 170 21.49 19.05 -14.00
N GLY A 171 21.10 18.18 -13.09
CA GLY A 171 21.73 17.99 -11.79
C GLY A 171 22.42 16.63 -11.68
N LYS A 172 23.51 16.55 -10.90
CA LYS A 172 24.11 15.27 -10.53
C LYS A 172 23.33 14.69 -9.35
N GLY A 173 22.65 13.56 -9.56
CA GLY A 173 21.97 12.80 -8.52
C GLY A 173 22.62 11.43 -8.32
N LEU A 174 22.60 10.92 -7.10
CA LEU A 174 23.00 9.54 -6.80
C LEU A 174 21.73 8.67 -6.79
N ILE A 175 21.65 7.69 -7.69
CA ILE A 175 20.57 6.70 -7.67
C ILE A 175 20.95 5.60 -6.67
N ARG A 176 20.17 5.44 -5.61
CA ARG A 176 20.27 4.29 -4.69
C ARG A 176 19.11 3.35 -4.97
N PHE A 177 19.41 2.14 -5.42
CA PHE A 177 18.41 1.08 -5.55
C PHE A 177 18.24 0.40 -4.19
N GLY A 178 17.04 0.49 -3.63
CA GLY A 178 16.61 -0.34 -2.51
C GLY A 178 15.59 -1.35 -3.01
N GLN A 179 15.91 -2.65 -2.92
CA GLN A 179 14.95 -3.71 -3.15
C GLN A 179 14.64 -4.35 -1.80
N LEU A 180 13.42 -4.16 -1.29
CA LEU A 180 12.92 -5.03 -0.23
C LEU A 180 12.31 -6.25 -0.91
N LEU A 181 13.14 -7.27 -1.13
CA LEU A 181 12.64 -8.61 -1.44
C LEU A 181 11.81 -9.03 -0.22
N ILE A 182 10.49 -9.15 -0.37
CA ILE A 182 9.62 -9.73 0.65
C ILE A 182 9.98 -11.23 0.69
N PRO A 183 10.75 -11.72 1.68
CA PRO A 183 11.07 -13.13 1.76
C PRO A 183 9.79 -13.83 2.22
N THR A 184 9.27 -14.76 1.43
CA THR A 184 8.26 -15.70 1.92
C THR A 184 8.94 -16.88 2.62
N PRO A 185 8.54 -17.22 3.85
CA PRO A 185 8.26 -16.33 4.97
C PRO A 185 9.53 -16.12 5.82
N TRP A 186 9.68 -14.93 6.42
CA TRP A 186 10.37 -14.82 7.71
C TRP A 186 9.82 -15.93 8.60
N PRO A 187 10.65 -16.77 9.23
CA PRO A 187 10.15 -18.00 9.78
C PRO A 187 9.06 -17.64 10.80
N ILE A 188 7.87 -18.20 10.56
CA ILE A 188 6.85 -18.35 11.60
C ILE A 188 7.45 -19.36 12.58
N THR A 189 8.51 -18.96 13.30
CA THR A 189 9.06 -19.76 14.39
C THR A 189 8.05 -19.63 15.51
N ASN A 190 7.33 -20.73 15.71
CA ASN A 190 6.25 -20.94 16.66
C ASN A 190 4.87 -20.53 16.13
N GLN A 191 4.25 -21.47 15.43
CA GLN A 191 2.86 -21.81 15.71
C GLN A 191 2.76 -22.25 17.18
N GLY A 192 2.82 -21.28 18.11
CA GLY A 192 2.39 -21.52 19.47
C GLY A 192 0.92 -21.90 19.39
N LYS A 193 0.59 -23.13 19.76
CA LYS A 193 -0.80 -23.55 19.94
C LYS A 193 -1.43 -22.56 20.91
N TYR A 194 -2.40 -21.78 20.42
CA TYR A 194 -3.26 -20.99 21.29
C TYR A 194 -4.13 -22.01 22.03
N HIS A 195 -3.82 -22.23 23.29
CA HIS A 195 -4.75 -22.90 24.19
C HIS A 195 -5.82 -21.88 24.56
N GLU A 196 -7.07 -22.25 24.29
CA GLU A 196 -8.28 -21.59 24.82
C GLU A 196 -8.23 -21.49 26.35
#